data_AF-A0A7G8WBE5-F1
#
_entry.id   AF-A0A7G8WBE5-F1
#
_cell.length_a   1.000
_cell.length_b   1.000
_cell.length_c   1.000
_cell.angle_alpha   90.00
_cell.angle_beta   90.00
_cell.angle_gamma   90.00
#
_symmetry.space_group_name_H-M   'P 1'
#
loop_
_entity.id
_entity.type
_entity.pdbx_description
1 polymer ?
#
loop_
_entity_poly.entity_id
_entity_poly.type
_entity_poly.pdbx_seq_one_letter_code
_entity_poly.pdbx_strand_id
1 'polypeptide(L)'
;MKSILKTILLLAITLTLFNCDNDDGNAPNISVCNYEGLTADIQGTLTLIPESDLVTDYFPDNDGPGIPAVEVYHSVNPGSTFVVTRALTVGAVDSNPQIVINGTNHSGVVTCQRAGSAVGDELRLDIVLASGEEVELCVVIDYVAP
;
A
#
# COMPACT_ATOMS: atom_id res chain seq x y z
N MET A 1 8.85 -6.85 41.28
CA MET A 1 9.99 -6.05 40.77
C MET A 1 10.71 -6.72 39.59
N LYS A 2 11.18 -7.98 39.70
CA LYS A 2 11.84 -8.69 38.57
C LYS A 2 10.97 -8.85 37.31
N SER A 3 9.65 -9.05 37.47
CA SER A 3 8.70 -9.16 36.35
C SER A 3 8.44 -7.83 35.67
N ILE A 4 8.27 -6.76 36.44
CA ILE A 4 8.04 -5.39 35.92
C ILE A 4 9.26 -4.93 35.10
N LEU A 5 10.47 -5.12 35.62
CA LEU A 5 11.69 -4.77 34.89
C LEU A 5 11.82 -5.53 33.56
N LYS A 6 11.47 -6.83 33.54
CA LYS A 6 11.45 -7.63 32.30
C LYS A 6 10.39 -7.15 31.32
N THR A 7 9.22 -6.73 31.80
CA THR A 7 8.13 -6.22 30.96
C THR A 7 8.50 -4.88 30.34
N ILE A 8 9.10 -3.97 31.11
CA ILE A 8 9.60 -2.68 30.62
C ILE A 8 10.75 -2.88 29.64
N LEU A 9 11.66 -3.82 29.91
CA LEU A 9 12.76 -4.13 28.99
C LEU A 9 12.23 -4.74 27.69
N LEU A 10 11.25 -5.63 27.76
CA LEU A 10 10.62 -6.20 26.57
C LEU A 10 9.90 -5.13 25.76
N LEU A 11 9.16 -4.21 26.43
CA LEU A 11 8.51 -3.08 25.80
C LEU A 11 9.52 -2.13 25.13
N ALA A 12 10.63 -1.83 25.80
CA ALA A 12 11.69 -1.00 25.26
C ALA A 12 12.35 -1.65 24.03
N ILE A 13 12.61 -2.96 24.09
CA ILE A 13 13.16 -3.72 22.95
C ILE A 13 12.17 -3.74 21.79
N THR A 14 10.87 -4.00 22.03
CA THR A 14 9.86 -3.98 20.97
C THR A 14 9.73 -2.60 20.35
N LEU A 15 9.76 -1.53 21.15
CA LEU A 15 9.77 -0.17 20.59
C LEU A 15 11.01 -0.02 19.69
N THR A 16 12.22 -0.28 20.18
CA THR A 16 13.44 -0.10 19.35
C THR A 16 13.50 -0.95 18.07
N LEU A 17 12.89 -2.14 18.06
CA LEU A 17 12.91 -3.03 16.90
C LEU A 17 11.77 -2.77 15.90
N PHE A 18 10.72 -2.06 16.31
CA PHE A 18 9.55 -1.74 15.49
C PHE A 18 9.30 -0.22 15.38
N ASN A 19 10.32 0.60 15.58
CA ASN A 19 10.23 2.05 15.35
C ASN A 19 10.56 2.35 13.89
N CYS A 20 9.69 3.11 13.21
CA CYS A 20 10.02 3.74 11.95
C CYS A 20 10.76 5.05 12.19
N ASP A 21 11.78 5.32 11.38
CA ASP A 21 12.31 6.67 11.20
C ASP A 21 11.31 7.45 10.34
N ASN A 22 10.80 8.56 10.86
CA ASN A 22 9.84 9.44 10.18
C ASN A 22 10.42 10.86 10.02
N ASP A 23 11.76 11.01 10.10
CA ASP A 23 12.40 12.34 10.14
C ASP A 23 13.58 12.47 9.17
N ASP A 24 13.83 11.47 8.30
CA ASP A 24 14.94 11.50 7.32
C ASP A 24 14.54 11.97 5.92
N GLY A 25 13.27 12.34 5.72
CA GLY A 25 12.74 12.76 4.42
C GLY A 25 12.55 11.63 3.42
N ASN A 26 12.73 10.37 3.84
CA ASN A 26 12.26 9.19 3.13
C ASN A 26 10.90 8.79 3.73
N ALA A 27 9.93 8.48 2.88
CA ALA A 27 8.68 7.91 3.37
C ALA A 27 9.01 6.58 4.12
N PRO A 28 8.48 6.37 5.35
CA PRO A 28 8.81 5.22 6.19
C PRO A 28 8.55 3.85 5.51
N ASN A 29 7.73 3.84 4.47
CA ASN A 29 7.34 2.66 3.68
C ASN A 29 8.40 2.17 2.67
N ILE A 30 9.47 2.94 2.41
CA ILE A 30 10.55 2.55 1.49
C ILE A 30 11.30 1.31 1.99
N SER A 31 11.49 1.19 3.31
CA SER A 31 12.26 0.09 3.92
C SER A 31 11.40 -0.93 4.66
N VAL A 32 10.28 -0.53 5.27
CA VAL A 32 9.41 -1.43 6.05
C VAL A 32 7.94 -1.20 5.72
N CYS A 33 7.24 -2.28 5.35
CA CYS A 33 5.79 -2.31 5.30
C CYS A 33 5.26 -2.65 6.70
N ASN A 34 4.78 -1.65 7.43
CA ASN A 34 4.31 -1.83 8.81
C ASN A 34 2.90 -2.44 8.88
N TYR A 35 2.14 -2.31 7.81
CA TYR A 35 0.81 -2.86 7.66
C TYR A 35 0.66 -3.41 6.24
N GLU A 36 0.48 -4.72 6.12
CA GLU A 36 0.22 -5.39 4.86
C GLU A 36 -1.27 -5.25 4.55
N GLY A 37 -1.59 -4.38 3.59
CA GLY A 37 -2.93 -3.96 3.22
C GLY A 37 -3.00 -2.51 2.74
N LEU A 38 -4.18 -1.92 2.87
CA LEU A 38 -4.45 -0.50 2.64
C LEU A 38 -4.49 0.26 3.96
N THR A 39 -3.77 1.38 4.03
CA THR A 39 -3.92 2.40 5.07
C THR A 39 -4.33 3.71 4.42
N ALA A 40 -5.40 4.34 4.90
CA ALA A 40 -5.86 5.63 4.38
C ALA A 40 -6.35 6.49 5.54
N ASP A 41 -5.70 7.62 5.79
CA ASP A 41 -6.20 8.65 6.72
C ASP A 41 -6.74 9.82 5.91
N ILE A 42 -8.06 9.85 5.75
CA ILE A 42 -8.73 10.88 4.95
C ILE A 42 -9.57 11.73 5.88
N GLN A 43 -9.19 13.00 6.01
CA GLN A 43 -9.88 13.98 6.86
C GLN A 43 -10.03 13.51 8.33
N GLY A 44 -9.05 12.76 8.85
CA GLY A 44 -9.06 12.22 10.21
C GLY A 44 -9.88 10.94 10.38
N THR A 45 -10.36 10.35 9.28
CA THR A 45 -10.99 9.03 9.28
C THR A 45 -9.98 8.00 8.77
N LEU A 46 -9.46 7.22 9.71
CA LEU A 46 -8.55 6.12 9.40
C LEU A 46 -9.32 4.90 8.87
N THR A 47 -8.98 4.47 7.66
CA THR A 47 -9.42 3.22 7.04
C THR A 47 -8.21 2.28 6.98
N LEU A 48 -8.39 1.08 7.50
CA LEU A 48 -7.41 -0.01 7.44
C LEU A 48 -8.09 -1.23 6.84
N ILE A 49 -7.58 -1.75 5.73
CA ILE A 49 -8.06 -2.99 5.12
C ILE A 49 -6.87 -3.93 5.01
N PRO A 50 -6.87 -5.10 5.68
CA PRO A 50 -5.74 -6.01 5.64
C PRO A 50 -5.60 -6.61 4.25
N GLU A 51 -4.38 -7.00 3.88
CA GLU A 51 -4.11 -7.70 2.62
C GLU A 51 -5.04 -8.92 2.42
N SER A 52 -5.37 -9.65 3.49
CA SER A 52 -6.24 -10.82 3.40
C SER A 52 -7.66 -10.51 2.92
N ASP A 53 -8.06 -9.24 3.00
CA ASP A 53 -9.36 -8.72 2.55
C ASP A 53 -9.24 -7.97 1.21
N LEU A 54 -8.04 -7.89 0.65
CA LEU A 54 -7.75 -7.33 -0.68
C LEU A 54 -7.45 -8.45 -1.68
N VAL A 55 -7.55 -8.11 -2.96
CA VAL A 55 -7.09 -8.94 -4.07
C VAL A 55 -6.30 -8.03 -5.00
N THR A 56 -5.16 -8.53 -5.47
CA THR A 56 -4.25 -7.82 -6.37
C THR A 56 -4.11 -8.58 -7.68
N ASP A 57 -4.71 -8.04 -8.73
CA ASP A 57 -4.61 -8.55 -10.10
C ASP A 57 -3.55 -7.75 -10.86
N TYR A 58 -2.51 -8.44 -11.32
CA TYR A 58 -1.45 -7.89 -12.15
C TYR A 58 -1.68 -8.22 -13.63
N PHE A 59 -1.64 -7.21 -14.49
CA PHE A 59 -1.84 -7.33 -15.93
C PHE A 59 -0.54 -6.91 -16.63
N PRO A 60 0.27 -7.84 -17.19
CA PRO A 60 1.54 -7.50 -17.84
C PRO A 60 1.38 -6.76 -19.17
N ASP A 61 0.25 -6.98 -19.86
CA ASP A 61 -0.01 -6.53 -21.23
C ASP A 61 -1.30 -5.69 -21.35
N ASN A 62 -1.61 -4.89 -20.32
CA ASN A 62 -2.80 -4.03 -20.30
C ASN A 62 -2.69 -2.88 -21.31
N ASP A 63 -3.61 -2.85 -22.29
CA ASP A 63 -3.60 -1.93 -23.45
C ASP A 63 -2.47 -2.18 -24.48
N GLY A 64 -1.77 -3.32 -24.38
CA GLY A 64 -0.81 -3.78 -25.37
C GLY A 64 0.43 -4.47 -24.76
N PRO A 65 1.25 -5.14 -25.59
CA PRO A 65 2.41 -5.89 -25.11
C PRO A 65 3.39 -5.02 -24.30
N GLY A 66 3.71 -5.46 -23.08
CA GLY A 66 4.66 -4.83 -22.17
C GLY A 66 4.15 -3.54 -21.51
N ILE A 67 2.84 -3.30 -21.50
CA ILE A 67 2.23 -2.16 -20.82
C ILE A 67 1.55 -2.68 -19.55
N PRO A 68 2.24 -2.72 -18.40
CA PRO A 68 1.67 -3.34 -17.22
C PRO A 68 0.67 -2.41 -16.51
N ALA A 69 -0.32 -3.01 -15.86
CA ALA A 69 -1.23 -2.37 -14.92
C ALA A 69 -1.51 -3.29 -13.73
N VAL A 70 -1.93 -2.72 -12.61
CA VAL A 70 -2.39 -3.48 -11.45
C VAL A 70 -3.72 -2.91 -10.99
N GLU A 71 -4.60 -3.80 -10.55
CA GLU A 71 -5.83 -3.48 -9.83
C GLU A 71 -5.76 -4.12 -8.44
N VAL A 72 -5.89 -3.31 -7.40
CA VAL A 72 -6.00 -3.76 -6.02
C VAL A 72 -7.41 -3.42 -5.53
N TYR A 73 -8.18 -4.40 -5.05
CA TYR A 73 -9.58 -4.18 -4.68
C TYR A 73 -10.00 -5.01 -3.46
N HIS A 74 -11.04 -4.56 -2.77
CA HIS A 74 -11.58 -5.30 -1.62
C HIS A 74 -12.32 -6.56 -2.08
N SER A 75 -11.93 -7.72 -1.54
CA SER A 75 -12.45 -9.05 -1.93
C SER A 75 -13.98 -9.21 -1.78
N VAL A 76 -14.58 -8.61 -0.74
CA VAL A 76 -16.01 -8.77 -0.43
C VAL A 76 -16.87 -7.71 -1.13
N ASN A 77 -16.32 -6.52 -1.35
CA ASN A 77 -17.01 -5.43 -2.02
C ASN A 77 -16.06 -4.67 -2.97
N PRO A 78 -15.73 -5.25 -4.13
CA PRO A 78 -14.71 -4.70 -5.03
C PRO A 78 -14.99 -3.26 -5.46
N GLY A 79 -16.26 -2.88 -5.58
CA GLY A 79 -16.65 -1.54 -6.02
C GLY A 79 -16.55 -0.45 -4.96
N SER A 80 -16.39 -0.78 -3.67
CA SER A 80 -16.29 0.24 -2.62
C SER A 80 -14.87 0.72 -2.37
N THR A 81 -13.86 -0.12 -2.54
CA THR A 81 -12.47 0.29 -2.39
C THR A 81 -11.62 -0.43 -3.42
N PHE A 82 -11.03 0.34 -4.34
CA PHE A 82 -10.09 -0.18 -5.32
C PHE A 82 -9.11 0.91 -5.79
N VAL A 83 -7.94 0.47 -6.25
CA VAL A 83 -6.92 1.30 -6.89
C VAL A 83 -6.46 0.62 -8.17
N VAL A 84 -6.50 1.35 -9.28
CA VAL A 84 -5.91 0.94 -10.57
C VAL A 84 -4.79 1.89 -10.91
N THR A 85 -3.60 1.35 -11.19
CA THR A 85 -2.41 2.14 -11.53
C THR A 85 -1.51 1.44 -12.54
N ARG A 86 -0.73 2.24 -13.27
CA ARG A 86 0.37 1.78 -14.13
C ARG A 86 1.76 2.03 -13.53
N ALA A 87 1.85 2.59 -12.33
CA ALA A 87 3.11 2.76 -11.62
C ALA A 87 3.62 1.40 -11.10
N LEU A 88 4.36 0.67 -11.93
CA LEU A 88 4.81 -0.72 -11.65
C LEU A 88 6.31 -0.93 -11.82
N THR A 89 7.08 0.16 -11.78
CA THR A 89 8.55 0.14 -11.71
C THR A 89 8.95 1.07 -10.59
N VAL A 90 9.96 0.71 -9.79
CA VAL A 90 10.39 1.54 -8.65
C VAL A 90 10.68 2.99 -9.10
N GLY A 91 10.05 3.94 -8.42
CA GLY A 91 10.11 5.38 -8.72
C GLY A 91 9.19 5.85 -9.85
N ALA A 92 8.46 4.95 -10.51
CA ALA A 92 7.44 5.35 -11.48
C ALA A 92 6.26 6.03 -10.77
N VAL A 93 5.71 7.05 -11.42
CA VAL A 93 4.57 7.82 -10.94
C VAL A 93 3.44 7.73 -11.96
N ASP A 94 2.27 7.29 -11.52
CA ASP A 94 1.02 7.42 -12.25
C ASP A 94 0.29 8.68 -11.78
N SER A 95 0.09 9.62 -12.70
CA SER A 95 -0.58 10.90 -12.44
C SER A 95 -2.07 10.88 -12.78
N ASN A 96 -2.57 9.76 -13.32
CA ASN A 96 -3.97 9.55 -13.62
C ASN A 96 -4.45 8.13 -13.23
N PRO A 97 -4.25 7.73 -11.96
CA PRO A 97 -4.77 6.46 -11.43
C PRO A 97 -6.28 6.53 -11.23
N GLN A 98 -6.92 5.37 -11.05
CA GLN A 98 -8.27 5.30 -10.49
C GLN A 98 -8.15 4.97 -9.01
N ILE A 99 -8.72 5.81 -8.15
CA ILE A 99 -8.66 5.63 -6.69
C ILE A 99 -10.07 5.76 -6.14
N VAL A 100 -10.58 4.69 -5.54
CA VAL A 100 -11.86 4.68 -4.83
C VAL A 100 -11.64 4.13 -3.43
N ILE A 101 -12.10 4.87 -2.42
CA ILE A 101 -11.98 4.47 -1.01
C ILE A 101 -13.33 4.70 -0.34
N ASN A 102 -13.89 3.66 0.28
CA ASN A 102 -15.20 3.69 0.94
C ASN A 102 -16.34 4.25 0.06
N GLY A 103 -16.31 3.94 -1.23
CA GLY A 103 -17.29 4.34 -2.24
C GLY A 103 -17.12 5.76 -2.78
N THR A 104 -16.05 6.46 -2.38
CA THR A 104 -15.75 7.82 -2.83
C THR A 104 -14.59 7.80 -3.82
N ASN A 105 -14.76 8.48 -4.96
CA ASN A 105 -13.68 8.67 -5.92
C ASN A 105 -12.72 9.75 -5.43
N HIS A 106 -11.43 9.49 -5.52
CA HIS A 106 -10.37 10.45 -5.23
C HIS A 106 -9.48 10.65 -6.45
N SER A 107 -9.02 11.88 -6.64
CA SER A 107 -7.91 12.18 -7.54
C SER A 107 -6.61 12.19 -6.74
N GLY A 108 -5.51 11.77 -7.34
CA GLY A 108 -4.20 11.75 -6.69
C GLY A 108 -3.12 11.25 -7.63
N VAL A 109 -1.95 11.00 -7.07
CA VAL A 109 -0.82 10.38 -7.75
C VAL A 109 -0.45 9.09 -7.02
N VAL A 110 -0.06 8.06 -7.78
CA VAL A 110 0.45 6.80 -7.22
C VAL A 110 1.92 6.67 -7.59
N THR A 111 2.79 6.45 -6.61
CA THR A 111 4.22 6.23 -6.78
C THR A 111 4.57 4.79 -6.40
N CYS A 112 5.27 4.08 -7.26
CA CYS A 112 5.76 2.75 -6.94
C CYS A 112 7.02 2.81 -6.08
N GLN A 113 6.94 2.30 -4.87
CA GLN A 113 8.07 2.19 -3.95
C GLN A 113 8.73 0.80 -4.05
N ARG A 114 7.94 -0.24 -4.32
CA ARG A 114 8.42 -1.59 -4.60
C ARG A 114 7.62 -2.22 -5.73
N ALA A 115 8.33 -2.84 -6.66
CA ALA A 115 7.75 -3.51 -7.82
C ALA A 115 7.84 -5.04 -7.69
N GLY A 116 6.80 -5.69 -8.19
CA GLY A 116 6.63 -7.14 -8.32
C GLY A 116 5.91 -7.44 -9.64
N SER A 117 5.98 -8.66 -10.12
CA SER A 117 5.34 -9.05 -11.41
C SER A 117 4.84 -10.49 -11.46
N ALA A 118 5.15 -11.30 -10.45
CA ALA A 118 4.69 -12.67 -10.32
C ALA A 118 3.78 -12.82 -9.10
N VAL A 119 2.94 -13.85 -9.12
CA VAL A 119 2.12 -14.22 -7.95
C VAL A 119 3.01 -14.44 -6.73
N GLY A 120 2.64 -13.81 -5.61
CA GLY A 120 3.38 -13.79 -4.36
C GLY A 120 4.48 -12.72 -4.26
N ASP A 121 4.75 -11.97 -5.33
CA ASP A 121 5.61 -10.79 -5.24
C ASP A 121 4.88 -9.67 -4.50
N GLU A 122 5.62 -8.93 -3.68
CA GLU A 122 5.12 -7.75 -2.99
C GLU A 122 5.16 -6.51 -3.89
N LEU A 123 4.07 -5.74 -3.85
CA LEU A 123 3.94 -4.39 -4.39
C LEU A 123 3.80 -3.38 -3.25
N ARG A 124 4.52 -2.26 -3.35
CA ARG A 124 4.32 -1.10 -2.47
C ARG A 124 4.03 0.13 -3.30
N LEU A 125 2.88 0.73 -3.03
CA LEU A 125 2.37 1.91 -3.70
C LEU A 125 2.10 2.97 -2.66
N ASP A 126 2.73 4.12 -2.86
CA ASP A 126 2.51 5.33 -2.09
C ASP A 126 1.55 6.24 -2.87
N ILE A 127 0.48 6.71 -2.25
CA ILE A 127 -0.58 7.45 -2.91
C ILE A 127 -0.79 8.77 -2.20
N VAL A 128 -0.59 9.86 -2.92
CA VAL A 128 -0.88 11.20 -2.42
C VAL A 128 -2.14 11.70 -3.10
N LEU A 129 -3.20 11.88 -2.31
CA LEU A 129 -4.45 12.43 -2.79
C LEU A 129 -4.28 13.92 -3.12
N ALA A 130 -5.07 14.44 -4.06
CA ALA A 130 -4.99 15.84 -4.46
C ALA A 130 -5.31 16.83 -3.33
N SER A 131 -6.02 16.36 -2.30
CA SER A 131 -6.30 17.09 -1.06
C SER A 131 -5.13 17.09 -0.07
N GLY A 132 -4.06 16.34 -0.35
CA GLY A 132 -2.80 16.33 0.40
C GLY A 132 -2.68 15.20 1.42
N GLU A 133 -3.71 14.39 1.61
CA GLU A 133 -3.66 13.19 2.45
C GLU A 133 -2.90 12.04 1.76
N GLU A 134 -2.28 11.21 2.59
CA GLU A 134 -1.51 10.05 2.16
C GLU A 134 -2.32 8.76 2.36
N VAL A 135 -2.21 7.87 1.38
CA VAL A 135 -2.78 6.52 1.37
C VAL A 135 -1.65 5.58 0.99
N GLU A 136 -1.49 4.48 1.71
CA GLU A 136 -0.47 3.49 1.41
C GLU A 136 -1.10 2.14 1.06
N LEU A 137 -0.49 1.46 0.09
CA LEU A 137 -0.81 0.09 -0.28
C LEU A 137 0.46 -0.75 -0.21
N CYS A 138 0.43 -1.78 0.61
CA CYS A 138 1.44 -2.83 0.67
C CYS A 138 0.74 -4.17 0.53
N VAL A 139 0.86 -4.79 -0.63
CA VAL A 139 0.07 -5.99 -0.99
C VAL A 139 0.95 -7.00 -1.70
N VAL A 140 0.48 -8.23 -1.79
CA VAL A 140 1.08 -9.26 -2.65
C VAL A 140 0.23 -9.45 -3.89
N ILE A 141 0.87 -9.81 -5.00
CA ILE A 141 0.17 -10.14 -6.24
C ILE A 141 -0.51 -11.50 -6.06
N ASP A 142 -1.83 -11.54 -6.16
CA ASP A 142 -2.62 -12.76 -6.04
C ASP A 142 -2.75 -13.49 -7.38
N TYR A 143 -2.88 -12.71 -8.44
CA TYR A 143 -3.11 -13.22 -9.78
C TYR A 143 -2.34 -12.43 -10.83
N VAL A 144 -1.88 -13.15 -11.86
CA VAL A 144 -1.32 -12.55 -13.07
C VAL A 144 -2.29 -12.87 -14.20
N ALA A 145 -3.03 -11.85 -14.63
CA ALA A 145 -3.97 -11.93 -15.73
C ALA A 145 -3.19 -11.86 -17.06
N PRO A 146 -3.44 -12.76 -18.02
CA PRO A 146 -2.78 -12.74 -19.33
C PRO A 146 -3.28 -11.61 -20.24
#